data_AF-A0A3D4V1G5-F1
#
_entry.id   AF-A0A3D4V1G5-F1
#
_cell.length_a   1.000
_cell.length_b   1.000
_cell.length_c   1.000
_cell.angle_alpha   90.00
_cell.angle_beta   90.00
_cell.angle_gamma   90.00
#
_symmetry.space_group_name_H-M   'P 1'
#
loop_
_entity.id
_entity.type
_entity.pdbx_description
1 polymer ?
#
loop_
_entity_poly.entity_id
_entity_poly.type
_entity_poly.pdbx_seq_one_letter_code
_entity_poly.pdbx_strand_id
1 'polypeptide(L)'
;LGAVTGNANDNGKFKVGSLRNIELTAPYMHDGRFETLEEVIDHYNSGVQASATLDNRLEQRNSNTPRRLNLSDQEKEALVAFMKTLTDQELINDEKFSSPFIEN
;
A
#
# COMPACT_ATOMS: atom_id res chain seq x y z
N LEU A 1 -16.31 0.08 2.15
CA LEU A 1 -16.94 -0.29 3.45
C LEU A 1 -18.34 0.32 3.62
N GLY A 2 -18.57 1.58 3.26
CA GLY A 2 -19.86 2.26 3.45
C GLY A 2 -21.11 1.56 2.87
N ALA A 3 -21.03 0.95 1.68
CA ALA A 3 -22.15 0.19 1.12
C ALA A 3 -22.53 -1.05 1.96
N VAL A 4 -21.57 -1.59 2.72
CA VAL A 4 -21.78 -2.77 3.59
C VAL A 4 -22.28 -2.35 4.97
N THR A 5 -21.73 -1.27 5.53
CA THR A 5 -22.10 -0.81 6.88
C THR A 5 -23.34 0.08 6.91
N GLY A 6 -23.72 0.67 5.77
CA GLY A 6 -24.79 1.68 5.68
C GLY A 6 -24.40 3.05 6.24
N ASN A 7 -23.19 3.20 6.79
CA ASN A 7 -22.71 4.45 7.35
C ASN A 7 -21.93 5.24 6.29
N ALA A 8 -22.41 6.44 5.94
CA ALA A 8 -21.76 7.32 4.98
C ALA A 8 -20.31 7.68 5.37
N ASN A 9 -19.99 7.68 6.66
CA ASN A 9 -18.63 7.93 7.15
C ASN A 9 -17.63 6.80 6.81
N ASP A 10 -18.10 5.66 6.30
CA ASP A 10 -17.24 4.54 5.87
C ASP A 10 -17.05 4.49 4.35
N ASN A 11 -17.56 5.48 3.63
CA ASN A 11 -17.29 5.65 2.20
C ASN A 11 -15.80 5.88 1.96
N GLY A 12 -15.23 5.20 0.97
CA GLY A 12 -13.79 5.28 0.66
C GLY A 12 -12.86 4.57 1.66
N LYS A 13 -13.36 4.04 2.79
CA LYS A 13 -12.54 3.26 3.72
C LYS A 13 -12.30 1.83 3.20
N PHE A 14 -11.05 1.41 3.32
CA PHE A 14 -10.58 0.05 3.06
C PHE A 14 -9.84 -0.50 4.27
N LYS A 15 -9.84 -1.83 4.41
CA LYS A 15 -9.02 -2.50 5.41
C LYS A 15 -7.54 -2.27 5.07
N VAL A 16 -6.73 -1.99 6.10
CA VAL A 16 -5.27 -1.93 5.95
C VAL A 16 -4.73 -3.36 5.73
N GLY A 17 -4.09 -3.58 4.59
CA GLY A 17 -3.44 -4.85 4.26
C GLY A 17 -2.18 -5.08 5.09
N SER A 18 -1.78 -6.34 5.26
CA SER A 18 -0.45 -6.66 5.80
C SER A 18 0.63 -6.23 4.82
N LEU A 19 1.79 -5.80 5.33
CA LEU A 19 2.98 -5.51 4.51
C LEU A 19 3.95 -6.71 4.43
N ARG A 20 3.64 -7.84 5.07
CA ARG A 20 4.44 -9.07 4.86
C ARG A 20 4.29 -9.54 3.42
N ASN A 21 5.41 -9.91 2.81
CA ASN A 21 5.52 -10.31 1.40
C ASN A 21 5.08 -9.22 0.39
N ILE A 22 5.06 -7.94 0.80
CA ILE A 22 4.59 -6.84 -0.05
C ILE A 22 5.36 -6.73 -1.38
N GLU A 23 6.64 -7.11 -1.40
CA GLU A 23 7.45 -7.15 -2.62
C GLU A 23 6.87 -8.09 -3.70
N LEU A 24 6.14 -9.13 -3.30
CA LEU A 24 5.68 -10.21 -4.17
C LEU A 24 4.20 -10.12 -4.54
N THR A 25 3.50 -9.08 -4.08
CA THR A 25 2.04 -8.97 -4.20
C THR A 25 1.61 -7.73 -4.99
N ALA A 26 2.42 -7.32 -5.96
CA ALA A 26 1.97 -6.37 -6.96
C ALA A 26 0.79 -6.96 -7.78
N PRO A 27 -0.12 -6.12 -8.31
CA PRO A 27 -0.17 -4.67 -8.17
C PRO A 27 -0.77 -4.20 -6.82
N TYR A 28 -0.53 -2.94 -6.48
CA TYR A 28 -0.81 -2.36 -5.16
C TYR A 28 -2.09 -1.51 -5.11
N MET A 29 -2.51 -1.20 -3.87
CA MET A 29 -3.78 -0.57 -3.52
C MET A 29 -4.99 -1.49 -3.72
N HIS A 30 -6.19 -1.00 -3.37
CA HIS A 30 -7.42 -1.79 -3.43
C HIS A 30 -7.92 -2.02 -4.87
N ASP A 31 -7.40 -1.27 -5.83
CA ASP A 31 -7.77 -1.31 -7.24
C ASP A 31 -6.59 -1.63 -8.16
N GLY A 32 -5.42 -2.00 -7.61
CA GLY A 32 -4.27 -2.44 -8.40
C GLY A 32 -3.65 -1.35 -9.27
N ARG A 33 -3.80 -0.07 -8.92
CA ARG A 33 -3.41 1.05 -9.79
C ARG A 33 -1.89 1.29 -9.89
N PHE A 34 -1.09 0.68 -9.02
CA PHE A 34 0.36 0.85 -8.98
C PHE A 34 1.05 -0.48 -9.15
N GLU A 35 2.05 -0.52 -10.01
CA GLU A 35 2.82 -1.72 -10.33
C GLU A 35 4.05 -1.88 -9.41
N THR A 36 4.52 -0.77 -8.82
CA THR A 36 5.76 -0.74 -8.03
C THR A 36 5.58 -0.14 -6.64
N LEU A 37 6.46 -0.51 -5.70
CA LEU A 37 6.46 0.07 -4.35
C LEU A 37 6.86 1.54 -4.38
N GLU A 38 7.70 1.91 -5.34
CA GLU A 38 8.13 3.29 -5.60
C GLU A 38 6.93 4.18 -5.93
N GLU A 39 6.02 3.74 -6.79
CA GLU A 39 4.78 4.47 -7.09
C GLU A 39 3.87 4.62 -5.86
N VAL A 40 3.80 3.59 -5.01
CA VAL A 40 3.07 3.66 -3.74
C VAL A 40 3.68 4.71 -2.80
N ILE A 41 5.01 4.74 -2.70
CA ILE A 41 5.72 5.70 -1.86
C ILE A 41 5.55 7.12 -2.41
N ASP A 42 5.67 7.31 -3.73
CA ASP A 42 5.45 8.60 -4.37
C ASP A 42 4.00 9.08 -4.19
N HIS A 43 3.02 8.16 -4.21
CA HIS A 43 1.64 8.48 -3.89
C HIS A 43 1.52 9.12 -2.50
N TYR A 44 2.09 8.51 -1.47
CA TYR A 44 2.05 9.07 -0.11
C TYR A 44 2.96 10.29 0.08
N ASN A 45 4.06 10.38 -0.65
CA ASN A 45 5.00 11.50 -0.56
C ASN A 45 4.38 12.79 -1.12
N SER A 46 3.77 12.71 -2.30
CA SER A 46 3.24 13.88 -3.03
C SER A 46 2.08 13.60 -4.00
N GLY A 47 1.62 12.36 -4.14
CA GLY A 47 0.52 12.01 -5.05
C GLY A 47 -0.89 12.11 -4.45
N VAL A 48 -1.04 12.20 -3.12
CA VAL A 48 -2.35 12.32 -2.46
C VAL A 48 -3.12 13.55 -2.97
N GLN A 49 -4.39 13.34 -3.31
CA GLN A 49 -5.31 14.36 -3.81
C GLN A 49 -6.41 14.67 -2.79
N ALA A 50 -6.87 15.92 -2.77
CA ALA A 50 -8.02 16.31 -1.95
C ALA A 50 -9.28 15.58 -2.45
N SER A 51 -10.08 15.06 -1.53
CA SER A 51 -11.39 14.46 -1.84
C SER A 51 -12.31 14.54 -0.63
N ALA A 52 -13.62 14.41 -0.85
CA ALA A 52 -14.60 14.41 0.24
C ALA A 52 -14.45 13.23 1.21
N THR A 53 -13.71 12.19 0.82
CA THR A 53 -13.43 10.98 1.63
C THR A 53 -11.97 10.89 2.07
N LEU A 54 -11.20 11.98 1.94
CA LEU A 54 -9.81 11.99 2.39
C LEU A 54 -9.76 11.84 3.93
N ASP A 55 -8.87 10.99 4.40
CA ASP A 55 -8.67 10.79 5.83
C ASP A 55 -7.89 11.97 6.44
N ASN A 56 -8.35 12.49 7.57
CA ASN A 56 -7.75 13.64 8.25
C ASN A 56 -6.26 13.43 8.63
N ARG A 57 -5.79 12.18 8.74
CA ARG A 57 -4.37 11.87 8.97
C ARG A 57 -3.49 12.18 7.76
N LEU A 58 -4.07 12.22 6.56
CA LEU A 58 -3.41 12.58 5.31
C LEU A 58 -3.55 14.07 4.97
N GLU A 59 -4.20 14.85 5.84
CA GLU A 59 -4.32 16.29 5.69
C GLU A 59 -3.20 17.03 6.44
N GLN A 60 -2.91 18.23 5.97
CA GLN A 60 -2.11 19.18 6.72
C GLN A 60 -2.90 19.66 7.94
N ARG A 61 -2.21 19.89 9.06
CA ARG A 61 -2.85 20.30 10.31
C ARG A 61 -3.64 21.60 10.09
N ASN A 62 -4.94 21.57 10.41
CA ASN A 62 -5.87 22.68 10.25
C ASN A 62 -6.05 23.15 8.79
N SER A 63 -5.94 22.25 7.81
CA SER A 63 -6.15 22.56 6.39
C SER A 63 -6.89 21.43 5.70
N ASN A 64 -7.64 21.75 4.64
CA ASN A 64 -8.28 20.75 3.75
C ASN A 64 -7.35 20.38 2.57
N THR A 65 -6.04 20.49 2.76
CA THR A 65 -5.04 20.19 1.73
C THR A 65 -4.28 18.91 2.07
N PRO A 66 -3.96 18.07 1.06
CA PRO A 66 -3.13 16.90 1.27
C PRO A 66 -1.76 17.25 1.87
N ARG A 67 -1.32 16.42 2.81
CA ARG A 67 0.02 16.45 3.36
C ARG A 67 1.03 16.09 2.26
N ARG A 68 2.19 16.75 2.32
CA ARG A 68 3.40 16.37 1.58
C ARG A 68 4.44 15.92 2.59
N LEU A 69 5.01 14.74 2.39
CA LEU A 69 6.06 14.22 3.27
C LEU A 69 7.43 14.81 2.93
N ASN A 70 7.62 15.20 1.67
CA ASN A 70 8.86 15.77 1.14
C ASN A 70 10.08 14.87 1.43
N LEU A 71 9.91 13.55 1.28
CA LEU A 71 10.99 12.58 1.38
C LEU A 71 12.02 12.84 0.29
N SER A 72 13.29 12.81 0.67
CA SER A 72 14.41 12.74 -0.26
C SER A 72 14.42 11.42 -1.03
N ASP A 73 15.14 11.36 -2.15
CA ASP A 73 15.27 10.12 -2.91
C ASP A 73 15.92 9.00 -2.08
N GLN A 74 16.91 9.35 -1.24
CA GLN A 74 17.54 8.40 -0.33
C GLN A 74 16.57 7.83 0.70
N GLU A 75 15.65 8.65 1.23
CA GLU A 75 14.63 8.18 2.18
C GLU A 75 13.60 7.28 1.50
N LYS A 76 13.21 7.58 0.25
CA LYS A 76 12.32 6.71 -0.53
C LYS A 76 12.97 5.36 -0.80
N GLU A 77 14.22 5.35 -1.27
CA GLU A 77 15.00 4.13 -1.51
C GLU A 77 15.15 3.30 -0.23
N ALA A 78 15.48 3.94 0.89
CA ALA A 78 15.60 3.27 2.18
C ALA A 78 14.27 2.65 2.64
N LEU A 79 13.15 3.31 2.38
CA LEU A 79 11.83 2.80 2.72
C LEU A 79 11.46 1.59 1.85
N VAL A 80 11.73 1.62 0.53
CA VAL A 80 11.58 0.43 -0.34
C VAL A 80 12.45 -0.71 0.18
N ALA A 81 13.72 -0.44 0.47
CA ALA A 81 14.65 -1.45 0.97
C ALA A 81 14.13 -2.08 2.28
N PHE A 82 13.61 -1.27 3.21
CA PHE A 82 12.97 -1.76 4.42
C PHE A 82 11.74 -2.64 4.11
N MET A 83 10.86 -2.23 3.20
CA MET A 83 9.68 -3.03 2.83
C MET A 83 10.06 -4.40 2.26
N LYS A 84 11.16 -4.49 1.49
CA LYS A 84 11.68 -5.76 0.96
C LYS A 84 12.21 -6.70 2.05
N THR A 85 12.58 -6.19 3.22
CA THR A 85 12.95 -7.05 4.37
C THR A 85 11.76 -7.82 4.95
N LEU A 86 10.53 -7.46 4.57
CA LEU A 86 9.30 -8.11 5.03
C LEU A 86 8.91 -9.34 4.18
N THR A 87 9.76 -9.73 3.24
CA THR A 87 9.59 -10.91 2.39
C THR A 87 10.07 -12.17 3.11
N ASP A 88 9.17 -13.11 3.32
CA ASP A 88 9.43 -14.41 3.93
C ASP A 88 10.09 -15.35 2.90
N GLN A 89 11.40 -15.59 3.06
CA GLN A 89 12.18 -16.44 2.17
C GLN A 89 11.92 -17.93 2.37
N GLU A 90 11.40 -18.35 3.53
CA GLU A 90 11.08 -19.75 3.77
C GLU A 90 9.79 -20.11 3.05
N LEU A 91 8.75 -19.31 3.24
CA LEU A 91 7.42 -19.55 2.65
C LEU A 91 7.49 -19.72 1.12
N ILE A 92 8.28 -18.90 0.44
CA ILE A 92 8.32 -18.87 -1.03
C ILE A 92 9.18 -19.98 -1.65
N ASN A 93 10.02 -20.64 -0.84
CA ASN A 93 10.94 -21.70 -1.30
C ASN A 93 10.61 -23.08 -0.70
N ASP A 94 9.65 -23.16 0.22
CA ASP A 94 9.26 -24.41 0.88
C ASP A 94 8.35 -25.27 -0.01
N GLU A 95 8.83 -26.47 -0.36
CA GLU A 95 8.13 -27.48 -1.15
C GLU A 95 6.74 -27.80 -0.60
N LYS A 96 6.53 -27.67 0.72
CA LYS A 96 5.24 -27.87 1.38
C LYS A 96 4.13 -26.98 0.80
N PHE A 97 4.47 -25.80 0.30
CA PHE A 97 3.52 -24.83 -0.26
C PHE A 97 3.58 -24.73 -1.79
N SER A 98 4.41 -25.54 -2.45
CA SER A 98 4.52 -25.60 -3.90
C SER A 98 3.33 -26.29 -4.55
N SER A 99 3.16 -26.08 -5.87
CA SER A 99 2.18 -26.81 -6.66
C SER A 99 2.45 -28.32 -6.56
N PRO A 100 1.46 -29.16 -6.21
CA PRO A 100 1.62 -30.61 -6.19
C PRO A 100 1.50 -31.23 -7.60
N PHE A 101 1.23 -30.43 -8.63
CA PHE A 101 1.04 -30.90 -10.00
C PHE A 101 2.35 -30.82 -10.79
N ILE A 102 2.65 -31.88 -11.54
CA ILE A 102 3.81 -31.92 -12.46
C ILE A 102 3.42 -31.12 -13.72
N GLU A 103 4.22 -30.11 -14.07
CA GLU A 103 4.09 -29.43 -15.36
C GLU A 103 4.59 -30.35 -16.49
N ASN A 104 3.76 -30.57 -17.51
CA ASN A 104 4.07 -31.41 -18.68
C ASN A 104 4.68 -30.59 -19.81
#